data_AF-A0A0A1HQP5-F1
#
_entry.id   AF-A0A0A1HQP5-F1
#
_cell.length_a   1.000
_cell.length_b   1.000
_cell.length_c   1.000
_cell.angle_alpha   90.00
_cell.angle_beta   90.00
_cell.angle_gamma   90.00
#
_symmetry.space_group_name_H-M   'P 1'
#
loop_
_entity.id
_entity.type
_entity.pdbx_description
1 polymer ?
#
loop_
_entity_poly.entity_id
_entity_poly.type
_entity_poly.pdbx_seq_one_letter_code
_entity_poly.pdbx_strand_id
1 'polypeptide(L)'
;MEDREHWFTLLAQKDWEAIGKLLYQKKKAKVQDPYLAQMTGFFETEFFSFAEPLQPVERSRQFESTNLLIELNQHGFSQDFVDRFVDERLKLMQETKHSGLLNYAQSHQHRPLAKEIIQSFLQARPEAVAASMRENMTIRATEVTPGKPKTIRLFKSKQEENFYEAVRRVFPTYHPYPNVALSCVLDYPAIKDHLSEKTRSYFFRGIVDSVVFDVGSGYEPKYFIELDSSFHDDPQAQANDQMKDAIFRAANTKLIRIRPLNTKASSVEEFERLVRELMRQL
;
A
#
# COMPACT_ATOMS: atom_id res chain seq x y z
N MET A 1 43.05 -29.04 -23.76
CA MET A 1 44.25 -28.99 -22.88
C MET A 1 44.44 -27.57 -22.35
N GLU A 2 44.38 -26.54 -23.22
CA GLU A 2 44.40 -25.11 -22.86
C GLU A 2 43.43 -24.71 -21.73
N ASP A 3 42.23 -25.27 -21.74
CA ASP A 3 41.24 -24.95 -20.72
C ASP A 3 41.65 -25.34 -19.29
N ARG A 4 42.41 -26.43 -19.11
CA ARG A 4 42.79 -26.90 -17.77
C ARG A 4 43.92 -26.06 -17.18
N GLU A 5 44.88 -25.67 -18.02
CA GLU A 5 45.99 -24.81 -17.64
C GLU A 5 45.53 -23.39 -17.31
N HIS A 6 44.56 -22.87 -18.08
CA HIS A 6 43.90 -21.62 -17.76
C HIS A 6 43.17 -21.68 -16.41
N TRP A 7 42.45 -22.77 -16.13
CA TRP A 7 41.82 -23.00 -14.83
C TRP A 7 42.79 -23.06 -13.66
N PHE A 8 43.89 -23.83 -13.76
CA PHE A 8 44.90 -23.89 -12.71
C PHE A 8 45.57 -22.53 -12.48
N THR A 9 45.74 -21.75 -13.54
CA THR A 9 46.24 -20.37 -13.44
C THR A 9 45.26 -19.49 -12.65
N LEU A 10 43.96 -19.54 -12.97
CA LEU A 10 42.94 -18.78 -12.25
C LEU A 10 42.81 -19.23 -10.78
N LEU A 11 42.92 -20.53 -10.51
CA LEU A 11 42.93 -21.07 -9.15
C LEU A 11 44.17 -20.59 -8.36
N ALA A 12 45.35 -20.66 -8.98
CA ALA A 12 46.59 -20.18 -8.36
C ALA A 12 46.54 -18.67 -8.07
N GLN A 13 45.88 -17.91 -8.95
CA GLN A 13 45.66 -16.48 -8.81
C GLN A 13 44.47 -16.12 -7.90
N LYS A 14 43.68 -17.11 -7.48
CA LYS A 14 42.42 -16.93 -6.73
C LYS A 14 41.47 -15.94 -7.41
N ASP A 15 41.40 -15.97 -8.74
CA ASP A 15 40.49 -15.14 -9.52
C ASP A 15 39.10 -15.79 -9.61
N TRP A 16 38.37 -15.71 -8.50
CA TRP A 16 37.06 -16.37 -8.35
C TRP A 16 35.98 -15.79 -9.27
N GLU A 17 36.12 -14.53 -9.67
CA GLU A 17 35.24 -13.88 -10.64
C GLU A 17 35.40 -14.51 -12.02
N ALA A 18 36.63 -14.65 -12.50
CA ALA A 18 36.93 -15.30 -13.78
C ALA A 18 36.54 -16.78 -13.77
N ILE A 19 36.79 -17.47 -12.64
CA ILE A 19 36.36 -18.84 -12.39
C ILE A 19 34.84 -18.97 -12.53
N GLY A 20 34.06 -18.10 -11.88
CA GLY A 20 32.60 -18.09 -11.98
C GLY A 20 32.11 -17.86 -13.42
N LYS A 21 32.75 -16.94 -14.16
CA LYS A 21 32.45 -16.68 -15.59
C LYS A 21 32.72 -17.91 -16.45
N LEU A 22 33.82 -18.62 -16.20
CA LEU A 22 34.21 -19.80 -16.94
C LEU A 22 33.21 -20.96 -16.72
N LEU A 23 32.75 -21.17 -15.47
CA LEU A 23 31.68 -22.12 -15.16
C LEU A 23 30.38 -21.83 -15.90
N TYR A 24 30.03 -20.54 -16.05
CA TYR A 24 28.85 -20.10 -16.79
C TYR A 24 28.95 -20.39 -18.29
N GLN A 25 30.10 -20.12 -18.90
CA GLN A 25 30.33 -20.35 -20.33
C GLN A 25 30.27 -21.84 -20.69
N LYS A 26 30.69 -22.73 -19.78
CA LYS A 26 30.74 -24.19 -20.02
C LYS A 26 29.48 -24.98 -19.63
N LYS A 27 28.36 -24.28 -19.43
CA LYS A 27 27.08 -24.84 -18.96
C LYS A 27 26.56 -26.08 -19.73
N LYS A 28 26.85 -26.23 -21.03
CA LYS A 28 26.34 -27.33 -21.87
C LYS A 28 27.20 -28.61 -21.85
N ALA A 29 28.43 -28.56 -21.34
CA ALA A 29 29.37 -29.69 -21.36
C ALA A 29 29.35 -30.54 -20.06
N LYS A 30 28.46 -30.21 -19.12
CA LYS A 30 28.61 -30.51 -17.69
C LYS A 30 28.09 -31.88 -17.23
N VAL A 31 27.29 -32.58 -18.03
CA VAL A 31 26.60 -33.81 -17.56
C VAL A 31 27.56 -35.01 -17.38
N GLN A 32 28.80 -34.97 -17.90
CA GLN A 32 29.71 -36.13 -17.87
C GLN A 32 31.21 -35.78 -17.68
N ASP A 33 31.57 -34.66 -17.06
CA ASP A 33 32.99 -34.31 -16.83
C ASP A 33 33.40 -34.44 -15.34
N PRO A 34 34.09 -35.53 -14.94
CA PRO A 34 34.60 -35.72 -13.58
C PRO A 34 35.52 -34.59 -13.10
N TYR A 35 36.23 -33.92 -14.02
CA TYR A 35 37.10 -32.80 -13.69
C TYR A 35 36.27 -31.59 -13.22
N LEU A 36 35.14 -31.32 -13.87
CA LEU A 36 34.26 -30.22 -13.51
C LEU A 36 33.61 -30.44 -12.14
N ALA A 37 33.33 -31.70 -11.77
CA ALA A 37 32.86 -32.06 -10.42
C ALA A 37 33.93 -31.79 -9.35
N GLN A 38 35.17 -32.23 -9.57
CA GLN A 38 36.28 -31.98 -8.64
C GLN A 38 36.54 -30.47 -8.46
N MET A 39 36.50 -29.71 -9.56
CA MET A 39 36.66 -28.27 -9.55
C MET A 39 35.53 -27.55 -8.82
N THR A 40 34.30 -28.02 -8.99
CA THR A 40 33.14 -27.51 -8.26
C THR A 40 33.32 -27.73 -6.75
N GLY A 41 33.74 -28.92 -6.32
CA GLY A 41 34.01 -29.19 -4.90
C GLY A 41 35.13 -28.33 -4.29
N PHE A 42 36.20 -28.07 -5.06
CA PHE A 42 37.25 -27.13 -4.62
C PHE A 42 36.72 -25.71 -4.47
N PHE A 43 35.94 -25.24 -5.44
CA PHE A 43 35.31 -23.92 -5.38
C PHE A 43 34.41 -23.78 -4.13
N GLU A 44 33.57 -24.77 -3.85
CA GLU A 44 32.67 -24.73 -2.68
C GLU A 44 33.42 -24.59 -1.35
N THR A 45 34.59 -25.22 -1.25
CA THR A 45 35.41 -25.23 -0.02
C THR A 45 36.14 -23.90 0.20
N GLU A 46 36.57 -23.26 -0.88
CA GLU A 46 37.46 -22.08 -0.81
C GLU A 46 36.73 -20.74 -0.99
N PHE A 47 35.58 -20.71 -1.68
CA PHE A 47 34.91 -19.46 -2.07
C PHE A 47 34.63 -18.54 -0.88
N PHE A 48 34.03 -19.07 0.20
CA PHE A 48 33.70 -18.26 1.37
C PHE A 48 34.97 -17.83 2.13
N SER A 49 35.94 -18.73 2.30
CA SER A 49 37.23 -18.43 2.93
C SER A 49 37.97 -17.29 2.24
N PHE A 50 37.81 -17.17 0.91
CA PHE A 50 38.33 -16.05 0.15
C PHE A 50 37.47 -14.79 0.27
N ALA A 51 36.14 -14.90 0.18
CA ALA A 51 35.25 -13.76 0.05
C ALA A 51 34.93 -13.06 1.39
N GLU A 52 34.87 -13.81 2.50
CA GLU A 52 34.58 -13.31 3.85
C GLU A 52 35.51 -12.18 4.34
N PRO A 53 36.85 -12.22 4.16
CA PRO A 53 37.72 -11.13 4.62
C PRO A 53 37.66 -9.86 3.74
N LEU A 54 37.06 -9.92 2.55
CA LEU A 54 36.98 -8.78 1.64
C LEU A 54 36.05 -7.68 2.16
N GLN A 55 36.27 -6.44 1.72
CA GLN A 55 35.35 -5.34 1.98
C GLN A 55 34.00 -5.58 1.28
N PRO A 56 32.87 -5.07 1.80
CA PRO A 56 31.54 -5.40 1.28
C PRO A 56 31.36 -5.15 -0.23
N VAL A 57 31.93 -4.07 -0.75
CA VAL A 57 31.87 -3.75 -2.19
C VAL A 57 32.62 -4.78 -3.03
N GLU A 58 33.80 -5.21 -2.58
CA GLU A 58 34.61 -6.21 -3.29
C GLU A 58 33.99 -7.60 -3.18
N ARG A 59 33.49 -7.95 -1.99
CA ARG A 59 32.73 -9.18 -1.76
C ARG A 59 31.52 -9.26 -2.68
N SER A 60 30.80 -8.14 -2.88
CA SER A 60 29.62 -8.10 -3.75
C SER A 60 29.95 -8.52 -5.17
N ARG A 61 31.08 -8.06 -5.72
CA ARG A 61 31.56 -8.44 -7.06
C ARG A 61 31.84 -9.94 -7.16
N GLN A 62 32.46 -10.53 -6.14
CA GLN A 62 32.76 -11.97 -6.12
C GLN A 62 31.50 -12.84 -6.15
N PHE A 63 30.38 -12.32 -5.66
CA PHE A 63 29.11 -13.03 -5.64
C PHE A 63 28.33 -12.92 -6.97
N GLU A 64 28.67 -12.02 -7.90
CA GLU A 64 27.84 -11.77 -9.11
C GLU A 64 27.76 -12.98 -10.05
N SER A 65 28.90 -13.49 -10.49
CA SER A 65 28.98 -14.62 -11.43
C SER A 65 28.35 -15.88 -10.84
N THR A 66 28.66 -16.16 -9.57
CA THR A 66 28.14 -17.33 -8.85
C THR A 66 26.62 -17.22 -8.63
N ASN A 67 26.12 -16.02 -8.31
CA ASN A 67 24.69 -15.79 -8.19
C ASN A 67 23.96 -16.08 -9.51
N LEU A 68 24.48 -15.59 -10.63
CA LEU A 68 23.87 -15.85 -11.94
C LEU A 68 23.78 -17.36 -12.25
N LEU A 69 24.81 -18.13 -11.88
CA LEU A 69 24.80 -19.58 -12.02
C LEU A 69 23.71 -20.25 -11.19
N ILE A 70 23.53 -19.80 -9.94
CA ILE A 70 22.54 -20.31 -9.00
C ILE A 70 21.11 -19.97 -9.48
N GLU A 71 20.84 -18.70 -9.81
CA GLU A 71 19.52 -18.25 -10.30
C GLU A 71 19.07 -18.96 -11.58
N LEU A 72 20.01 -19.28 -12.46
CA LEU A 72 19.72 -20.00 -13.71
C LEU A 72 19.64 -21.53 -13.53
N ASN A 73 19.83 -22.03 -12.31
CA ASN A 73 19.96 -23.46 -12.00
C ASN A 73 20.99 -24.17 -12.92
N GLN A 74 22.09 -23.47 -13.22
CA GLN A 74 23.16 -23.88 -14.15
C GLN A 74 24.46 -24.25 -13.41
N HIS A 75 24.32 -24.75 -12.18
CA HIS A 75 25.45 -25.14 -11.33
C HIS A 75 25.50 -26.65 -11.07
N GLY A 76 26.65 -27.11 -10.59
CA GLY A 76 26.81 -28.43 -9.99
C GLY A 76 26.94 -28.36 -8.47
N PHE A 77 26.64 -27.19 -7.89
CA PHE A 77 26.88 -26.96 -6.48
C PHE A 77 25.99 -27.82 -5.59
N SER A 78 26.53 -28.24 -4.45
CA SER A 78 25.76 -28.88 -3.38
C SER A 78 24.65 -27.95 -2.87
N GLN A 79 23.56 -28.53 -2.36
CA GLN A 79 22.47 -27.75 -1.77
C GLN A 79 22.96 -26.94 -0.57
N ASP A 80 23.84 -27.51 0.27
CA ASP A 80 24.41 -26.83 1.42
C ASP A 80 25.22 -25.59 1.02
N PHE A 81 25.98 -25.68 -0.08
CA PHE A 81 26.70 -24.53 -0.62
C PHE A 81 25.73 -23.45 -1.11
N VAL A 82 24.70 -23.83 -1.89
CA VAL A 82 23.70 -22.90 -2.43
C VAL A 82 22.96 -22.18 -1.30
N ASP A 83 22.53 -22.94 -0.30
CA ASP A 83 21.84 -22.44 0.89
C ASP A 83 22.69 -21.41 1.64
N ARG A 84 23.95 -21.75 1.92
CA ARG A 84 24.91 -20.83 2.55
C ARG A 84 25.16 -19.61 1.67
N PHE A 85 25.31 -19.80 0.36
CA PHE A 85 25.55 -18.72 -0.59
C PHE A 85 24.41 -17.70 -0.60
N VAL A 86 23.16 -18.19 -0.65
CA VAL A 86 21.97 -17.33 -0.61
C VAL A 86 21.91 -16.55 0.70
N ASP A 87 22.16 -17.19 1.84
CA ASP A 87 22.13 -16.54 3.14
C ASP A 87 23.25 -15.47 3.26
N GLU A 88 24.48 -15.77 2.85
CA GLU A 88 25.58 -14.78 2.84
C GLU A 88 25.33 -13.62 1.88
N ARG A 89 24.70 -13.90 0.73
CA ARG A 89 24.29 -12.84 -0.21
C ARG A 89 23.20 -11.95 0.38
N LEU A 90 22.20 -12.51 1.05
CA LEU A 90 21.15 -11.76 1.73
C LEU A 90 21.75 -10.82 2.79
N LYS A 91 22.67 -11.32 3.63
CA LYS A 91 23.40 -10.52 4.62
C LYS A 91 24.17 -9.38 3.97
N LEU A 92 24.90 -9.67 2.90
CA LEU A 92 25.68 -8.67 2.17
C LEU A 92 24.78 -7.59 1.54
N MET A 93 23.63 -7.97 0.99
CA MET A 93 22.65 -7.03 0.44
C MET A 93 22.01 -6.17 1.53
N GLN A 94 21.80 -6.69 2.74
CA GLN A 94 21.38 -5.90 3.90
C GLN A 94 22.46 -4.88 4.32
N GLU A 95 23.71 -5.33 4.45
CA GLU A 95 24.85 -4.48 4.84
C GLU A 95 25.07 -3.33 3.85
N THR A 96 24.99 -3.62 2.55
CA THR A 96 25.17 -2.65 1.47
C THR A 96 23.91 -1.85 1.13
N LYS A 97 22.78 -2.11 1.79
CA LYS A 97 21.47 -1.50 1.50
C LYS A 97 21.07 -1.61 0.02
N HIS A 98 21.33 -2.77 -0.57
CA HIS A 98 21.10 -3.01 -2.00
C HIS A 98 19.61 -2.87 -2.36
N SER A 99 19.29 -2.11 -3.41
CA SER A 99 17.91 -1.80 -3.82
C SER A 99 17.09 -3.06 -4.17
N GLY A 100 17.73 -4.08 -4.75
CA GLY A 100 17.13 -5.36 -5.09
C GLY A 100 16.95 -6.37 -3.93
N LEU A 101 17.25 -6.00 -2.68
CA LEU A 101 17.20 -6.92 -1.52
C LEU A 101 15.84 -7.61 -1.37
N LEU A 102 14.75 -6.85 -1.45
CA LEU A 102 13.40 -7.39 -1.28
C LEU A 102 13.05 -8.41 -2.36
N ASN A 103 13.34 -8.09 -3.63
CA ASN A 103 13.08 -8.99 -4.75
C ASN A 103 13.90 -10.29 -4.64
N TYR A 104 15.16 -10.18 -4.23
CA TYR A 104 16.03 -11.34 -4.01
C TYR A 104 15.51 -12.21 -2.87
N ALA A 105 15.17 -11.63 -1.72
CA ALA A 105 14.57 -12.36 -0.60
C ALA A 105 13.24 -13.05 -1.01
N GLN A 106 12.41 -12.40 -1.82
CA GLN A 106 11.17 -12.99 -2.33
C GLN A 106 11.38 -14.19 -3.25
N SER A 107 12.46 -14.20 -4.03
CA SER A 107 12.82 -15.35 -4.87
C SER A 107 13.31 -16.55 -4.03
N HIS A 108 13.77 -16.28 -2.81
CA HIS A 108 14.35 -17.26 -1.87
C HIS A 108 13.54 -17.45 -0.59
N GLN A 109 12.21 -17.32 -0.64
CA GLN A 109 11.30 -17.41 0.52
C GLN A 109 11.40 -18.68 1.36
N HIS A 110 12.00 -19.75 0.82
CA HIS A 110 12.24 -20.99 1.55
C HIS A 110 13.32 -20.81 2.64
N ARG A 111 14.25 -19.85 2.49
CA ARG A 111 15.32 -19.56 3.46
C ARG A 111 14.77 -18.85 4.71
N PRO A 112 15.21 -19.21 5.93
CA PRO A 112 14.82 -18.52 7.16
C PRO A 112 15.13 -17.01 7.14
N LEU A 113 16.35 -16.62 6.73
CA LEU A 113 16.77 -15.22 6.68
C LEU A 113 15.94 -14.40 5.67
N ALA A 114 15.58 -15.00 4.53
CA ALA A 114 14.71 -14.34 3.55
C ALA A 114 13.34 -14.02 4.16
N LYS A 115 12.75 -14.95 4.93
CA LYS A 115 11.47 -14.72 5.63
C LYS A 115 11.59 -13.58 6.64
N GLU A 116 12.68 -13.52 7.40
CA GLU A 116 12.94 -12.43 8.36
C GLU A 116 13.05 -11.06 7.65
N ILE A 117 13.79 -11.01 6.53
CA ILE A 117 13.91 -9.80 5.71
C ILE A 117 12.54 -9.37 5.19
N ILE A 118 11.78 -10.27 4.57
CA ILE A 118 10.45 -9.96 4.05
C ILE A 118 9.54 -9.46 5.18
N GLN A 119 9.59 -10.08 6.37
CA GLN A 119 8.80 -9.66 7.52
C GLN A 119 9.18 -8.26 8.01
N SER A 120 10.46 -7.91 8.01
CA SER A 120 10.94 -6.56 8.30
C SER A 120 10.40 -5.53 7.31
N PHE A 121 10.43 -5.85 6.01
CA PHE A 121 9.82 -4.99 4.98
C PHE A 121 8.31 -4.89 5.13
N LEU A 122 7.60 -5.97 5.47
CA LEU A 122 6.15 -5.94 5.70
C LEU A 122 5.77 -5.00 6.86
N GLN A 123 6.57 -4.95 7.91
CA GLN A 123 6.33 -4.06 9.05
C GLN A 123 6.63 -2.59 8.71
N ALA A 124 7.68 -2.33 7.93
CA ALA A 124 8.12 -0.96 7.65
C ALA A 124 7.47 -0.33 6.42
N ARG A 125 7.24 -1.14 5.37
CA ARG A 125 6.83 -0.74 4.01
C ARG A 125 5.96 -1.85 3.38
N PRO A 126 4.78 -2.17 3.93
CA PRO A 126 3.92 -3.24 3.42
C PRO A 126 3.55 -3.05 1.94
N GLU A 127 3.44 -1.82 1.48
CA GLU A 127 3.20 -1.46 0.08
C GLU A 127 4.31 -1.94 -0.86
N ALA A 128 5.57 -1.94 -0.43
CA ALA A 128 6.71 -2.33 -1.25
C ALA A 128 6.70 -3.85 -1.46
N VAL A 129 6.36 -4.60 -0.41
CA VAL A 129 6.19 -6.06 -0.48
C VAL A 129 5.01 -6.42 -1.37
N ALA A 130 3.88 -5.74 -1.22
CA ALA A 130 2.72 -5.95 -2.07
C ALA A 130 2.99 -5.57 -3.54
N ALA A 131 3.84 -4.57 -3.79
CA ALA A 131 4.22 -4.15 -5.15
C ALA A 131 5.07 -5.22 -5.84
N SER A 132 6.05 -5.78 -5.13
CA SER A 132 6.98 -6.74 -5.73
C SER A 132 6.35 -8.11 -6.01
N MET A 133 5.17 -8.40 -5.44
CA MET A 133 4.39 -9.62 -5.73
C MET A 133 3.43 -9.48 -6.92
N ARG A 134 3.29 -8.30 -7.53
CA ARG A 134 2.28 -8.05 -8.59
C ARG A 134 2.94 -7.72 -9.92
N GLU A 135 2.44 -8.32 -10.99
CA GLU A 135 2.93 -8.06 -12.36
C GLU A 135 2.11 -6.99 -13.09
N ASN A 136 0.83 -6.84 -12.76
CA ASN A 136 -0.14 -6.02 -13.50
C ASN A 136 -0.63 -4.78 -12.73
N MET A 137 -0.04 -4.48 -11.56
CA MET A 137 -0.44 -3.33 -10.74
C MET A 137 0.78 -2.67 -10.11
N THR A 138 0.81 -1.33 -10.14
CA THR A 138 1.83 -0.55 -9.43
C THR A 138 1.27 -0.04 -8.11
N ILE A 139 2.02 -0.20 -7.02
CA ILE A 139 1.69 0.37 -5.71
C ILE A 139 2.72 1.45 -5.38
N ARG A 140 2.24 2.62 -4.96
CA ARG A 140 3.08 3.74 -4.50
C ARG A 140 2.54 4.26 -3.19
N ALA A 141 3.41 4.53 -2.23
CA ALA A 141 3.09 5.25 -1.01
C ALA A 141 3.96 6.50 -0.89
N THR A 142 3.43 7.48 -0.16
CA THR A 142 4.20 8.68 0.19
C THR A 142 5.08 8.35 1.38
N GLU A 143 6.37 8.70 1.31
CA GLU A 143 7.24 8.59 2.48
C GLU A 143 6.84 9.62 3.53
N VAL A 144 6.73 9.18 4.79
CA VAL A 144 6.36 10.03 5.91
C VAL A 144 7.48 10.06 6.94
N THR A 145 7.67 11.22 7.56
CA THR A 145 8.57 11.34 8.71
C THR A 145 7.93 10.68 9.93
N PRO A 146 8.69 9.90 10.73
CA PRO A 146 8.18 9.33 11.97
C PRO A 146 7.58 10.40 12.89
N GLY A 147 6.39 10.14 13.42
CA GLY A 147 5.69 11.09 14.29
C GLY A 147 4.24 10.72 14.53
N LYS A 148 3.55 11.50 15.37
CA LYS A 148 2.12 11.31 15.63
C LYS A 148 1.30 11.73 14.40
N PRO A 149 0.38 10.89 13.90
CA PRO A 149 -0.54 11.27 12.83
C PRO A 149 -1.32 12.53 13.19
N LYS A 150 -1.37 13.49 12.28
CA LYS A 150 -2.14 14.74 12.41
C LYS A 150 -3.52 14.58 11.76
N THR A 151 -4.25 13.56 12.18
CA THR A 151 -5.59 13.23 11.67
C THR A 151 -6.66 13.64 12.67
N ILE A 152 -7.84 13.96 12.16
CA ILE A 152 -9.03 14.26 12.98
C ILE A 152 -9.98 13.08 13.00
N ARG A 153 -10.83 13.00 14.03
CA ARG A 153 -11.97 12.08 14.03
C ARG A 153 -13.03 12.53 13.01
N LEU A 154 -13.68 11.54 12.41
CA LEU A 154 -14.79 11.70 11.47
C LEU A 154 -15.94 12.47 12.15
N PHE A 155 -16.43 11.95 13.27
CA PHE A 155 -17.43 12.63 14.10
C PHE A 155 -16.77 13.46 15.20
N LYS A 156 -17.26 14.69 15.40
CA LYS A 156 -16.79 15.63 16.44
C LYS A 156 -17.52 15.47 17.76
N SER A 157 -18.69 14.85 17.73
CA SER A 157 -19.52 14.61 18.91
C SER A 157 -20.10 13.20 18.90
N LYS A 158 -20.49 12.71 20.10
CA LYS A 158 -21.22 11.44 20.22
C LYS A 158 -22.61 11.51 19.57
N GLN A 159 -23.17 12.72 19.49
CA GLN A 159 -24.45 12.97 18.86
C GLN A 159 -24.40 12.70 17.35
N GLU A 160 -23.38 13.22 16.65
CA GLU A 160 -23.14 12.94 15.23
C GLU A 160 -22.93 11.45 14.97
N GLU A 161 -22.15 10.77 15.82
CA GLU A 161 -21.92 9.33 15.73
C GLU A 161 -23.23 8.54 15.88
N ASN A 162 -24.04 8.88 16.90
CA ASN A 162 -25.32 8.22 17.13
C ASN A 162 -26.32 8.47 15.99
N PHE A 163 -26.34 9.69 15.46
CA PHE A 163 -27.15 10.07 14.31
C PHE A 163 -26.76 9.26 13.06
N TYR A 164 -25.48 9.18 12.75
CA TYR A 164 -25.01 8.40 11.60
C TYR A 164 -25.36 6.91 11.75
N GLU A 165 -25.14 6.32 12.92
CA GLU A 165 -25.51 4.92 13.17
C GLU A 165 -27.00 4.68 13.01
N ALA A 166 -27.84 5.63 13.43
CA ALA A 166 -29.28 5.56 13.21
C ALA A 166 -29.64 5.57 11.73
N VAL A 167 -29.08 6.49 10.93
CA VAL A 167 -29.28 6.51 9.48
C VAL A 167 -28.86 5.17 8.86
N ARG A 168 -27.69 4.63 9.24
CA ARG A 168 -27.22 3.32 8.78
C ARG A 168 -28.19 2.18 9.09
N ARG A 169 -28.82 2.19 10.27
CA ARG A 169 -29.84 1.18 10.66
C ARG A 169 -31.17 1.34 9.92
N VAL A 170 -31.56 2.56 9.58
CA VAL A 170 -32.81 2.81 8.83
C VAL A 170 -32.72 2.34 7.39
N PHE A 171 -31.52 2.42 6.80
CA PHE A 171 -31.29 2.15 5.39
C PHE A 171 -30.42 0.90 5.15
N PRO A 172 -30.89 -0.32 5.48
CA PRO A 172 -30.07 -1.53 5.41
C PRO A 172 -29.68 -1.96 3.99
N THR A 173 -30.42 -1.52 2.96
CA THR A 173 -30.16 -1.85 1.54
C THR A 173 -29.52 -0.70 0.75
N TYR A 174 -29.30 0.45 1.41
CA TYR A 174 -28.60 1.59 0.84
C TYR A 174 -27.28 1.80 1.58
N HIS A 175 -26.40 2.65 1.06
CA HIS A 175 -25.14 2.99 1.71
C HIS A 175 -25.13 4.46 2.15
N PRO A 176 -25.30 4.74 3.45
CA PRO A 176 -25.04 6.07 4.00
C PRO A 176 -23.54 6.34 4.11
N TYR A 177 -23.12 7.54 3.73
CA TYR A 177 -21.76 8.04 3.93
C TYR A 177 -21.81 9.34 4.75
N PRO A 178 -20.97 9.47 5.78
CA PRO A 178 -20.93 10.66 6.62
C PRO A 178 -20.01 11.74 6.03
N ASN A 179 -20.27 13.00 6.36
CA ASN A 179 -19.42 14.16 6.06
C ASN A 179 -19.01 14.26 4.57
N VAL A 180 -19.98 14.10 3.67
CA VAL A 180 -19.75 14.08 2.23
C VAL A 180 -19.64 15.49 1.69
N ALA A 181 -18.56 15.80 0.98
CA ALA A 181 -18.39 17.10 0.33
C ALA A 181 -19.43 17.31 -0.78
N LEU A 182 -20.01 18.51 -0.87
CA LEU A 182 -21.01 18.85 -1.89
C LEU A 182 -20.49 18.60 -3.31
N SER A 183 -19.21 18.87 -3.54
CA SER A 183 -18.51 18.66 -4.81
C SER A 183 -18.40 17.20 -5.25
N CYS A 184 -18.66 16.24 -4.36
CA CYS A 184 -18.68 14.82 -4.69
C CYS A 184 -20.06 14.30 -5.10
N VAL A 185 -21.13 15.06 -4.83
CA VAL A 185 -22.52 14.56 -4.95
C VAL A 185 -23.44 15.46 -5.77
N LEU A 186 -23.02 16.68 -6.10
CA LEU A 186 -23.77 17.63 -6.92
C LEU A 186 -22.94 18.06 -8.14
N ASP A 187 -23.59 18.19 -9.29
CA ASP A 187 -22.96 18.61 -10.55
C ASP A 187 -22.71 20.13 -10.56
N TYR A 188 -21.47 20.54 -10.22
CA TYR A 188 -21.08 21.95 -10.21
C TYR A 188 -21.25 22.64 -11.57
N PRO A 189 -20.73 22.08 -12.70
CA PRO A 189 -20.98 22.62 -14.03
C PRO A 189 -22.45 22.93 -14.32
N ALA A 190 -23.38 22.07 -13.90
CA ALA A 190 -24.80 22.23 -14.15
C ALA A 190 -25.46 23.35 -13.32
N ILE A 191 -24.95 23.63 -12.11
CA ILE A 191 -25.63 24.56 -11.18
C ILE A 191 -24.93 25.92 -11.02
N LYS A 192 -23.65 26.03 -11.39
CA LYS A 192 -22.81 27.21 -11.08
C LYS A 192 -23.43 28.55 -11.53
N ASP A 193 -24.13 28.57 -12.66
CA ASP A 193 -24.69 29.80 -13.25
C ASP A 193 -25.91 30.32 -12.47
N HIS A 194 -26.49 29.49 -11.61
CA HIS A 194 -27.56 29.85 -10.68
C HIS A 194 -27.06 30.30 -9.30
N LEU A 195 -25.74 30.31 -9.09
CA LEU A 195 -25.12 30.59 -7.79
C LEU A 195 -24.32 31.89 -7.80
N SER A 196 -24.37 32.62 -6.69
CA SER A 196 -23.48 33.76 -6.44
C SER A 196 -22.02 33.32 -6.34
N GLU A 197 -21.07 34.23 -6.57
CA GLU A 197 -19.63 33.94 -6.45
C GLU A 197 -19.25 33.39 -5.06
N LYS A 198 -19.79 34.00 -3.99
CA LYS A 198 -19.57 33.53 -2.62
C LYS A 198 -20.10 32.10 -2.42
N THR A 199 -21.28 31.80 -2.96
CA THR A 199 -21.89 30.46 -2.90
C THR A 199 -21.10 29.43 -3.72
N ARG A 200 -20.56 29.81 -4.88
CA ARG A 200 -19.66 28.96 -5.67
C ARG A 200 -18.38 28.61 -4.88
N SER A 201 -17.79 29.58 -4.18
CA SER A 201 -16.65 29.32 -3.30
C SER A 201 -17.02 28.43 -2.11
N TYR A 202 -18.22 28.59 -1.57
CA TYR A 202 -18.72 27.74 -0.48
C TYR A 202 -18.93 26.29 -0.93
N PHE A 203 -19.43 26.07 -2.15
CA PHE A 203 -19.68 24.74 -2.72
C PHE A 203 -18.51 23.77 -2.57
N PHE A 204 -17.27 24.23 -2.80
CA PHE A 204 -16.07 23.38 -2.71
C PHE A 204 -15.59 23.08 -1.28
N ARG A 205 -16.17 23.75 -0.27
CA ARG A 205 -15.82 23.59 1.15
C ARG A 205 -16.96 23.03 1.99
N GLY A 206 -18.19 23.11 1.47
CA GLY A 206 -19.38 22.62 2.14
C GLY A 206 -19.44 21.09 2.19
N ILE A 207 -19.93 20.59 3.31
CA ILE A 207 -20.18 19.17 3.57
C ILE A 207 -21.63 18.96 3.98
N VAL A 208 -22.14 17.77 3.71
CA VAL A 208 -23.43 17.25 4.18
C VAL A 208 -23.14 16.16 5.21
N ASP A 209 -23.82 16.19 6.35
CA ASP A 209 -23.48 15.28 7.46
C ASP A 209 -23.71 13.81 7.11
N SER A 210 -24.76 13.51 6.34
CA SER A 210 -25.03 12.17 5.83
C SER A 210 -25.67 12.20 4.44
N VAL A 211 -25.12 11.42 3.51
CA VAL A 211 -25.73 11.20 2.18
C VAL A 211 -25.99 9.71 2.01
N VAL A 212 -27.22 9.35 1.64
CA VAL A 212 -27.65 7.97 1.44
C VAL A 212 -27.63 7.66 -0.05
N PHE A 213 -26.87 6.63 -0.43
CA PHE A 213 -26.67 6.22 -1.82
C PHE A 213 -27.40 4.91 -2.13
N ASP A 214 -28.05 4.87 -3.29
CA ASP A 214 -28.68 3.67 -3.83
C ASP A 214 -27.67 2.81 -4.58
N VAL A 215 -27.30 1.69 -3.97
CA VAL A 215 -26.34 0.73 -4.53
C VAL A 215 -26.90 0.04 -5.78
N GLY A 216 -28.21 -0.21 -5.82
CA GLY A 216 -28.87 -0.84 -6.97
C GLY A 216 -28.87 0.04 -8.21
N SER A 217 -28.80 1.36 -8.01
CA SER A 217 -28.71 2.38 -9.06
C SER A 217 -27.27 2.85 -9.30
N GLY A 218 -26.25 2.06 -8.97
CA GLY A 218 -24.85 2.42 -9.23
C GLY A 218 -24.32 3.54 -8.33
N TYR A 219 -24.77 3.60 -7.08
CA TYR A 219 -24.40 4.61 -6.09
C TYR A 219 -24.87 6.03 -6.47
N GLU A 220 -26.13 6.17 -6.86
CA GLU A 220 -26.76 7.49 -6.98
C GLU A 220 -27.13 8.05 -5.60
N PRO A 221 -26.87 9.33 -5.30
CA PRO A 221 -27.30 9.94 -4.05
C PRO A 221 -28.83 10.14 -4.04
N LYS A 222 -29.52 9.59 -3.03
CA LYS A 222 -30.99 9.67 -2.89
C LYS A 222 -31.43 10.64 -1.80
N TYR A 223 -30.77 10.64 -0.64
CA TYR A 223 -31.13 11.50 0.49
C TYR A 223 -29.93 12.26 1.02
N PHE A 224 -30.11 13.55 1.29
CA PHE A 224 -29.12 14.44 1.88
C PHE A 224 -29.64 14.90 3.22
N ILE A 225 -28.93 14.59 4.30
CA ILE A 225 -29.43 14.77 5.66
C ILE A 225 -28.37 15.50 6.49
N GLU A 226 -28.79 16.57 7.16
CA GLU A 226 -28.00 17.34 8.11
C GLU A 226 -28.57 17.23 9.52
N LEU A 227 -27.68 17.21 10.49
CA LEU A 227 -27.99 17.25 11.90
C LEU A 227 -27.79 18.69 12.40
N ASP A 228 -28.89 19.41 12.55
CA ASP A 228 -28.87 20.77 13.08
C ASP A 228 -28.59 20.72 14.59
N SER A 229 -27.61 21.49 15.04
CA SER A 229 -27.34 21.65 16.47
C SER A 229 -28.15 22.81 17.06
N SER A 230 -28.37 22.89 18.37
CA SER A 230 -29.04 24.05 18.97
C SER A 230 -28.22 25.36 18.91
N PHE A 231 -26.99 25.34 18.41
CA PHE A 231 -26.04 26.46 18.43
C PHE A 231 -26.05 27.34 17.15
N HIS A 232 -27.14 27.37 16.37
CA HIS A 232 -27.27 28.16 15.12
C HIS A 232 -27.57 29.67 15.29
N ASP A 233 -27.22 30.28 16.42
CA ASP A 233 -27.43 31.72 16.64
C ASP A 233 -26.25 32.60 16.14
N ASP A 234 -25.20 31.99 15.58
CA ASP A 234 -24.09 32.72 14.95
C ASP A 234 -24.46 33.17 13.51
N PRO A 235 -24.36 34.47 13.18
CA PRO A 235 -24.62 34.98 11.83
C PRO A 235 -23.85 34.26 10.71
N GLN A 236 -22.65 33.75 11.00
CA GLN A 236 -21.85 33.02 10.01
C GLN A 236 -22.46 31.63 9.70
N ALA A 237 -23.01 30.94 10.70
CA ALA A 237 -23.70 29.68 10.50
C ALA A 237 -24.96 29.87 9.63
N GLN A 238 -25.75 30.90 9.93
CA GLN A 238 -26.94 31.24 9.14
C GLN A 238 -26.60 31.58 7.68
N ALA A 239 -25.52 32.35 7.45
CA ALA A 239 -25.05 32.65 6.11
C ALA A 239 -24.61 31.38 5.35
N ASN A 240 -23.98 30.44 6.04
CA ASN A 240 -23.60 29.15 5.45
C ASN A 240 -24.82 28.31 5.09
N ASP A 241 -25.84 28.27 5.95
CA ASP A 241 -27.08 27.54 5.70
C ASP A 241 -27.83 28.09 4.50
N GLN A 242 -27.91 29.42 4.37
CA GLN A 242 -28.49 30.07 3.17
C GLN A 242 -27.74 29.71 1.88
N MET A 243 -26.41 29.62 1.95
CA MET A 243 -25.60 29.19 0.80
C MET A 243 -25.86 27.72 0.44
N LYS A 244 -25.97 26.82 1.44
CA LYS A 244 -26.37 25.42 1.21
C LYS A 244 -27.75 25.33 0.58
N ASP A 245 -28.72 26.08 1.09
CA ASP A 245 -30.09 26.09 0.54
C ASP A 245 -30.12 26.55 -0.91
N ALA A 246 -29.33 27.58 -1.26
CA ALA A 246 -29.19 28.04 -2.63
C ALA A 246 -28.60 26.94 -3.55
N ILE A 247 -27.58 26.21 -3.06
CA ILE A 247 -26.96 25.09 -3.79
C ILE A 247 -27.97 23.97 -4.04
N PHE A 248 -28.67 23.51 -3.00
CA PHE A 248 -29.64 22.42 -3.12
C PHE A 248 -30.84 22.80 -4.00
N ARG A 249 -31.30 24.06 -3.91
CA ARG A 249 -32.33 24.59 -4.80
C ARG A 249 -31.87 24.62 -6.26
N ALA A 250 -30.64 25.07 -6.52
CA ALA A 250 -30.08 25.08 -7.87
C ALA A 250 -29.87 23.66 -8.42
N ALA A 251 -29.53 22.70 -7.56
CA ALA A 251 -29.38 21.29 -7.90
C ALA A 251 -30.72 20.52 -8.00
N ASN A 252 -31.84 21.21 -7.78
CA ASN A 252 -33.18 20.61 -7.80
C ASN A 252 -33.31 19.35 -6.91
N THR A 253 -32.70 19.39 -5.73
CA THR A 253 -32.77 18.29 -4.75
C THR A 253 -32.93 18.83 -3.33
N LYS A 254 -33.41 17.98 -2.41
CA LYS A 254 -33.76 18.38 -1.05
C LYS A 254 -32.61 18.11 -0.08
N LEU A 255 -32.33 19.09 0.78
CA LEU A 255 -31.54 18.93 1.99
C LEU A 255 -32.49 18.81 3.19
N ILE A 256 -32.44 17.67 3.86
CA ILE A 256 -33.27 17.37 5.03
C ILE A 256 -32.49 17.76 6.28
N ARG A 257 -33.02 18.67 7.10
CA ARG A 257 -32.41 19.04 8.38
C ARG A 257 -33.17 18.43 9.54
N ILE A 258 -32.43 17.74 10.42
CA ILE A 258 -32.94 17.07 11.61
C ILE A 258 -32.41 17.82 12.82
N ARG A 259 -33.31 18.38 13.62
CA ARG A 259 -32.96 19.08 14.87
C ARG A 259 -33.51 18.33 16.08
N PRO A 260 -32.66 17.79 16.97
CA PRO A 260 -33.13 17.24 18.23
C PRO A 260 -33.65 18.37 19.14
N LEU A 261 -34.89 18.26 19.59
CA LEU A 261 -35.55 19.27 20.46
C LEU A 261 -35.06 19.23 21.92
N ASN A 262 -34.43 18.13 22.33
CA ASN A 262 -33.87 17.97 23.66
C ASN A 262 -32.40 17.57 23.54
N THR A 263 -31.50 18.42 24.03
CA THR A 263 -30.04 18.21 23.99
C THR A 263 -29.58 16.99 24.79
N LYS A 264 -30.43 16.43 25.66
CA LYS A 264 -30.15 15.22 26.45
C LYS A 264 -30.66 13.92 25.80
N ALA A 265 -31.52 14.03 24.78
CA ALA A 265 -32.14 12.91 24.09
C ALA A 265 -31.59 12.83 22.66
N SER A 266 -30.59 11.97 22.46
CA SER A 266 -29.84 11.82 21.22
C SER A 266 -29.25 10.40 21.12
N SER A 267 -30.01 9.40 21.58
CA SER A 267 -29.60 8.00 21.41
C SER A 267 -29.73 7.58 19.95
N VAL A 268 -29.11 6.46 19.59
CA VAL A 268 -29.25 5.88 18.25
C VAL A 268 -30.73 5.54 17.99
N GLU A 269 -31.44 5.03 18.98
CA GLU A 269 -32.84 4.60 18.87
C GLU A 269 -33.80 5.77 18.63
N GLU A 270 -33.54 6.93 19.27
CA GLU A 270 -34.35 8.13 19.08
C GLU A 270 -34.15 8.73 17.68
N PHE A 271 -32.89 8.82 17.23
CA PHE A 271 -32.61 9.23 15.85
C PHE A 271 -33.17 8.24 14.84
N GLU A 272 -33.12 6.93 15.12
CA GLU A 272 -33.66 5.91 14.23
C GLU A 272 -35.16 6.11 14.05
N ARG A 273 -35.91 6.32 15.14
CA ARG A 273 -37.34 6.61 15.06
C ARG A 273 -37.61 7.86 14.22
N LEU A 274 -36.87 8.93 14.47
CA LEU A 274 -37.05 10.20 13.76
C LEU A 274 -36.77 10.08 12.25
N VAL A 275 -35.67 9.42 11.88
CA VAL A 275 -35.34 9.17 10.48
C VAL A 275 -36.41 8.28 9.83
N ARG A 276 -36.90 7.22 10.50
CA ARG A 276 -38.00 6.39 9.97
C ARG A 276 -39.29 7.17 9.76
N GLU A 277 -39.66 8.04 10.69
CA GLU A 277 -40.85 8.89 10.57
C GLU A 277 -40.74 9.82 9.37
N LEU A 278 -39.58 10.44 9.18
CA LEU A 278 -39.33 11.33 8.05
C LEU A 278 -39.38 10.59 6.71
N MET A 279 -38.79 9.40 6.64
CA MET A 279 -38.77 8.60 5.40
C MET A 279 -40.12 7.98 5.04
N ARG A 280 -41.07 7.86 5.97
CA ARG A 280 -42.45 7.44 5.63
C ARG A 280 -43.24 8.54 4.92
N GLN A 281 -42.81 9.79 5.02
CA GLN A 281 -43.51 10.95 4.47
C GLN A 281 -42.93 11.40 3.12
N LEU A 282 -41.84 10.78 2.67
CA LEU A 282 -41.17 11.02 1.39
C LEU A 282 -41.49 9.90 0.40
#